data_AF-A0A837I3M7-F1
#
_entry.id   AF-A0A837I3M7-F1
#
_cell.length_a   1.000
_cell.length_b   1.000
_cell.length_c   1.000
_cell.angle_alpha   90.00
_cell.angle_beta   90.00
_cell.angle_gamma   90.00
#
_symmetry.space_group_name_H-M   'P 1'
#
loop_
_entity.id
_entity.type
_entity.pdbx_description
1 polymer ?
#
loop_
_entity_poly.entity_id
_entity_poly.type
_entity_poly.pdbx_seq_one_letter_code
_entity_poly.pdbx_strand_id
1 'polypeptide(L)'
;MKNHIVIDPLDEGGAGEEAEVSAEARNFFPGWGGAMRSNEIAIAAYRKCFSPNPGMGDRLFFKHLILKKLDDYFCQVGRYTFPHIARPLGSVSDQKEKEEAYLYEWVEGTDYFLREYPGEGTVKIHEWDEFVFYFSKAGIAVSQDVTDSENGKKSQNIVHQMWRYGRLKLNRCWKRIDFGDSSLYIDYDELSDFLRENSRYIQAILGAPRYDLMLLARDFLTKPKLTKKETEILATLAGNYRLSTLRHLKAKFVVN
;
A
#
# COMPACT_ATOMS: atom_id res chain seq x y z
N MET A 1 -31.75 10.61 -5.35
CA MET A 1 -30.69 11.64 -5.31
C MET A 1 -29.46 11.08 -6.00
N LYS A 2 -28.96 11.72 -7.07
CA LYS A 2 -27.62 11.41 -7.56
C LYS A 2 -26.67 11.95 -6.50
N ASN A 3 -25.94 11.06 -5.80
CA ASN A 3 -24.86 11.53 -4.94
C ASN A 3 -23.93 12.42 -5.78
N HIS A 4 -23.24 13.38 -5.18
CA HIS A 4 -22.28 14.29 -5.82
C HIS A 4 -20.86 13.70 -5.70
N ILE A 5 -19.99 13.87 -6.70
CA ILE A 5 -18.60 13.42 -6.55
C ILE A 5 -17.95 14.34 -5.52
N VAL A 6 -17.30 13.75 -4.54
CA VAL A 6 -16.60 14.46 -3.46
C VAL A 6 -15.13 14.05 -3.52
N ILE A 7 -14.25 15.04 -3.61
CA ILE A 7 -12.79 14.95 -3.52
C ILE A 7 -12.35 16.26 -2.87
N ASP A 8 -12.29 16.25 -1.54
CA ASP A 8 -12.02 17.44 -0.73
C ASP A 8 -10.66 17.25 -0.04
N PRO A 9 -9.64 18.09 -0.35
CA PRO A 9 -8.40 18.11 0.40
C PRO A 9 -8.67 18.47 1.87
N LEU A 10 -8.11 17.69 2.79
CA LEU A 10 -8.25 17.89 4.23
C LEU A 10 -6.99 18.46 4.85
N ASP A 11 -5.83 17.86 4.52
CA ASP A 11 -4.55 18.21 5.12
C ASP A 11 -3.38 17.81 4.22
N GLU A 12 -2.23 18.43 4.47
CA GLU A 12 -0.95 18.02 3.90
C GLU A 12 -0.42 16.82 4.69
N GLY A 13 -0.16 15.70 4.02
CA GLY A 13 0.36 14.49 4.64
C GLY A 13 1.89 14.40 4.66
N GLY A 14 2.57 15.33 3.98
CA GLY A 14 4.02 15.40 3.87
C GLY A 14 4.52 15.33 2.42
N ALA A 15 5.81 15.59 2.25
CA ALA A 15 6.49 15.50 0.95
C ALA A 15 7.86 14.83 1.13
N GLY A 16 8.21 13.95 0.19
CA GLY A 16 9.52 13.30 0.10
C GLY A 16 10.25 13.71 -1.18
N GLU A 17 11.24 12.94 -1.60
CA GLU A 17 11.97 13.22 -2.85
C GLU A 17 11.18 12.81 -4.11
N GLU A 18 10.29 11.84 -3.98
CA GLU A 18 9.56 11.27 -5.14
C GLU A 18 8.14 11.84 -5.32
N ALA A 19 7.53 12.32 -4.24
CA ALA A 19 6.11 12.62 -4.21
C ALA A 19 5.71 13.55 -3.07
N GLU A 20 4.57 14.20 -3.25
CA GLU A 20 3.77 14.81 -2.19
C GLU A 20 2.59 13.91 -1.83
N VAL A 21 2.20 13.93 -0.57
CA VAL A 21 1.04 13.20 -0.06
C VAL A 21 0.08 14.19 0.57
N SER A 22 -1.19 14.10 0.22
CA SER A 22 -2.27 14.82 0.91
C SER A 22 -3.32 13.84 1.45
N ALA A 23 -4.01 14.24 2.51
CA ALA A 23 -5.20 13.57 3.00
C ALA A 23 -6.42 14.16 2.28
N GLU A 24 -7.28 13.30 1.73
CA GLU A 24 -8.49 13.71 1.02
C GLU A 24 -9.72 12.97 1.54
N ALA A 25 -10.79 13.72 1.81
CA ALA A 25 -12.13 13.18 1.96
C ALA A 25 -12.70 12.92 0.57
N ARG A 26 -12.91 11.64 0.21
CA ARG A 26 -13.41 11.30 -1.13
C ARG A 26 -14.41 10.17 -1.16
N ASN A 27 -15.30 10.22 -2.15
CA ASN A 27 -16.23 9.12 -2.46
C ASN A 27 -16.01 8.52 -3.86
N PHE A 28 -15.03 9.04 -4.62
CA PHE A 28 -14.68 8.61 -5.97
C PHE A 28 -13.24 8.10 -6.02
N PHE A 29 -13.06 6.90 -6.57
CA PHE A 29 -11.77 6.21 -6.63
C PHE A 29 -11.51 5.76 -8.07
N PRO A 30 -10.70 6.50 -8.86
CA PRO A 30 -10.22 6.05 -10.16
C PRO A 30 -9.19 4.91 -10.02
N GLY A 31 -8.90 4.23 -11.13
CA GLY A 31 -7.80 3.28 -11.22
C GLY A 31 -8.10 2.04 -12.05
N TRP A 32 -7.16 1.10 -12.01
CA TRP A 32 -7.24 -0.13 -12.79
C TRP A 32 -8.54 -0.92 -12.51
N GLY A 33 -9.14 -1.45 -13.58
CA GLY A 33 -10.45 -2.12 -13.53
C GLY A 33 -11.67 -1.18 -13.55
N GLY A 34 -11.45 0.14 -13.65
CA GLY A 34 -12.50 1.14 -13.76
C GLY A 34 -12.66 2.00 -12.51
N ALA A 35 -13.34 3.14 -12.66
CA ALA A 35 -13.61 4.03 -11.56
C ALA A 35 -14.72 3.48 -10.65
N MET A 36 -14.56 3.71 -9.34
CA MET A 36 -15.53 3.33 -8.33
C MET A 36 -16.07 4.53 -7.62
N ARG A 37 -17.31 4.38 -7.17
CA ARG A 37 -18.01 5.36 -6.40
C ARG A 37 -18.64 4.73 -5.18
N SER A 38 -18.45 5.36 -4.04
CA SER A 38 -19.03 4.97 -2.75
C SER A 38 -20.17 5.91 -2.35
N ASN A 39 -21.00 5.43 -1.43
CA ASN A 39 -22.09 6.23 -0.86
C ASN A 39 -21.64 7.03 0.37
N GLU A 40 -20.52 6.62 0.97
CA GLU A 40 -19.94 7.18 2.18
C GLU A 40 -18.55 7.72 1.84
N ILE A 41 -18.14 8.79 2.51
CA ILE A 41 -16.83 9.41 2.31
C ILE A 41 -15.79 8.59 3.08
N ALA A 42 -14.64 8.33 2.45
CA ALA A 42 -13.46 7.81 3.12
C ALA A 42 -12.35 8.86 3.11
N ILE A 43 -11.50 8.81 4.13
CA ILE A 43 -10.23 9.54 4.12
C ILE A 43 -9.21 8.66 3.40
N ALA A 44 -8.63 9.19 2.32
CA ALA A 44 -7.62 8.53 1.52
C ALA A 44 -6.36 9.38 1.47
N ALA A 45 -5.21 8.72 1.46
CA ALA A 45 -3.95 9.35 1.08
C ALA A 45 -3.89 9.45 -0.45
N TYR A 46 -3.68 10.66 -0.97
CA TYR A 46 -3.37 10.96 -2.35
C TYR A 46 -1.87 11.18 -2.49
N ARG A 47 -1.13 10.19 -3.01
CA ARG A 47 0.31 10.33 -3.26
C ARG A 47 0.54 10.71 -4.72
N LYS A 48 0.90 11.96 -4.97
CA LYS A 48 1.17 12.51 -6.29
C LYS A 48 2.67 12.53 -6.59
N CYS A 49 3.07 11.92 -7.70
CA CYS A 49 4.47 11.84 -8.10
C CYS A 49 4.96 13.18 -8.66
N PHE A 50 6.15 13.65 -8.26
CA PHE A 50 6.75 14.86 -8.83
C PHE A 50 7.25 14.68 -10.26
N SER A 51 7.76 13.49 -10.57
CA SER A 51 8.25 13.12 -11.91
C SER A 51 7.32 12.07 -12.52
N PRO A 52 6.23 12.48 -13.19
CA PRO A 52 5.21 11.56 -13.70
C PRO A 52 5.69 10.83 -14.95
N ASN A 53 6.33 9.68 -14.77
CA ASN A 53 6.48 8.72 -15.85
C ASN A 53 5.11 8.08 -16.15
N PRO A 54 4.68 7.98 -17.42
CA PRO A 54 3.38 7.41 -17.75
C PRO A 54 3.15 6.02 -17.13
N GLY A 55 2.03 5.86 -16.41
CA GLY A 55 1.66 4.62 -15.72
C GLY A 55 2.31 4.41 -14.35
N MET A 56 3.01 5.40 -13.80
CA MET A 56 3.63 5.32 -12.47
C MET A 56 2.58 5.13 -11.36
N GLY A 57 1.42 5.78 -11.45
CA GLY A 57 0.32 5.60 -10.52
C GLY A 57 -0.17 4.15 -10.45
N ASP A 58 -0.40 3.53 -11.62
CA ASP A 58 -0.76 2.11 -11.72
C ASP A 58 0.35 1.18 -11.20
N ARG A 59 1.62 1.49 -11.52
CA ARG A 59 2.78 0.74 -11.04
C ARG A 59 2.85 0.73 -9.51
N LEU A 60 2.75 1.89 -8.87
CA LEU A 60 2.76 2.00 -7.41
C LEU A 60 1.53 1.34 -6.77
N PHE A 61 0.36 1.45 -7.41
CA PHE A 61 -0.83 0.73 -6.97
C PHE A 61 -0.60 -0.79 -6.94
N PHE A 62 -0.04 -1.39 -7.99
CA PHE A 62 0.20 -2.83 -8.05
C PHE A 62 1.31 -3.28 -7.09
N LYS A 63 2.37 -2.48 -6.94
CA LYS A 63 3.41 -2.72 -5.93
C LYS A 63 2.81 -2.78 -4.53
N HIS A 64 2.03 -1.76 -4.15
CA HIS A 64 1.34 -1.71 -2.87
C HIS A 64 0.31 -2.85 -2.71
N LEU A 65 -0.38 -3.23 -3.80
CA LEU A 65 -1.35 -4.33 -3.77
C LEU A 65 -0.68 -5.65 -3.39
N ILE A 66 0.47 -5.98 -3.99
CA ILE A 66 1.23 -7.18 -3.66
C ILE A 66 1.61 -7.17 -2.18
N LEU A 67 2.18 -6.06 -1.70
CA LEU A 67 2.54 -5.88 -0.28
C LEU A 67 1.34 -6.13 0.63
N LYS A 68 0.18 -5.56 0.28
CA LYS A 68 -1.03 -5.73 1.08
C LYS A 68 -1.54 -7.16 1.08
N LYS A 69 -1.45 -7.88 -0.04
CA LYS A 69 -1.87 -9.29 -0.11
C LYS A 69 -0.94 -10.20 0.67
N LEU A 70 0.36 -9.95 0.65
CA LEU A 70 1.31 -10.66 1.51
C LEU A 70 1.04 -10.38 2.99
N ASP A 71 0.79 -9.11 3.36
CA ASP A 71 0.42 -8.72 4.72
C ASP A 71 -0.84 -9.46 5.22
N ASP A 72 -1.88 -9.52 4.38
CA ASP A 72 -3.11 -10.26 4.69
C ASP A 72 -2.86 -11.77 4.81
N TYR A 73 -1.99 -12.35 3.97
CA TYR A 73 -1.62 -13.76 4.04
C TYR A 73 -0.88 -14.06 5.35
N PHE A 74 0.16 -13.28 5.66
CA PHE A 74 0.96 -13.45 6.87
C PHE A 74 0.12 -13.30 8.15
N CYS A 75 -0.81 -12.34 8.18
CA CYS A 75 -1.76 -12.22 9.28
C CYS A 75 -2.66 -13.45 9.42
N GLN A 76 -3.24 -13.93 8.32
CA GLN A 76 -4.20 -15.04 8.36
C GLN A 76 -3.56 -16.38 8.71
N VAL A 77 -2.28 -16.58 8.40
CA VAL A 77 -1.52 -17.76 8.85
C VAL A 77 -0.85 -17.56 10.22
N GLY A 78 -1.14 -16.46 10.92
CA GLY A 78 -0.72 -16.21 12.29
C GLY A 78 0.76 -15.87 12.47
N ARG A 79 1.42 -15.30 11.45
CA ARG A 79 2.82 -14.84 11.57
C ARG A 79 2.97 -13.62 12.47
N TYR A 80 1.96 -12.77 12.42
CA TYR A 80 1.70 -11.67 13.32
C TYR A 80 0.19 -11.42 13.27
N THR A 81 -0.35 -10.61 14.18
CA THR A 81 -1.80 -10.55 14.43
C THR A 81 -2.44 -9.25 13.96
N PHE A 82 -1.65 -8.24 13.60
CA PHE A 82 -2.15 -6.96 13.14
C PHE A 82 -1.64 -6.66 11.73
N PRO A 83 -2.51 -6.25 10.78
CA PRO A 83 -2.06 -5.89 9.44
C PRO A 83 -1.24 -4.61 9.50
N HIS A 84 -0.09 -4.57 8.84
CA HIS A 84 0.83 -3.43 8.89
C HIS A 84 0.92 -2.65 7.57
N ILE A 85 0.23 -3.10 6.52
CA ILE A 85 0.11 -2.40 5.24
C ILE A 85 -1.31 -1.85 5.09
N ALA A 86 -1.43 -0.57 4.71
CA ALA A 86 -2.70 0.07 4.38
C ALA A 86 -3.28 -0.51 3.08
N ARG A 87 -4.58 -0.34 2.80
CA ARG A 87 -5.13 -0.84 1.52
C ARG A 87 -4.93 0.18 0.39
N PRO A 88 -4.35 -0.20 -0.76
CA PRO A 88 -4.44 0.61 -1.96
C PRO A 88 -5.89 0.65 -2.45
N LEU A 89 -6.37 1.85 -2.78
CA LEU A 89 -7.77 2.15 -3.12
C LEU A 89 -7.95 2.45 -4.61
N GLY A 90 -6.89 2.85 -5.30
CA GLY A 90 -6.95 3.25 -6.70
C GLY A 90 -5.67 3.90 -7.21
N SER A 91 -5.73 4.37 -8.44
CA SER A 91 -4.65 5.01 -9.17
C SER A 91 -5.19 6.08 -10.11
N VAL A 92 -4.38 7.10 -10.38
CA VAL A 92 -4.56 8.08 -11.44
C VAL A 92 -3.33 7.96 -12.32
N SER A 93 -3.53 7.56 -13.57
CA SER A 93 -2.49 7.52 -14.60
C SER A 93 -3.08 8.14 -15.86
N ASP A 94 -3.13 9.47 -15.87
CA ASP A 94 -3.70 10.23 -16.99
C ASP A 94 -2.59 10.80 -17.88
N GLN A 95 -2.50 10.25 -19.09
CA GLN A 95 -1.54 10.71 -20.10
C GLN A 95 -1.82 12.14 -20.61
N LYS A 96 -3.07 12.62 -20.52
CA LYS A 96 -3.46 13.96 -20.96
C LYS A 96 -3.12 15.01 -19.93
N GLU A 97 -3.45 14.74 -18.67
CA GLU A 97 -3.22 15.67 -17.56
C GLU A 97 -1.80 15.54 -16.98
N LYS A 98 -1.03 14.54 -17.45
CA LYS A 98 0.31 14.20 -16.96
C LYS A 98 0.33 14.00 -15.45
N GLU A 99 -0.78 13.53 -14.91
CA GLU A 99 -0.94 13.29 -13.49
C GLU A 99 -0.76 11.80 -13.20
N GLU A 100 0.21 11.51 -12.33
CA GLU A 100 0.51 10.17 -11.87
C GLU A 100 0.43 10.15 -10.34
N ALA A 101 -0.60 9.49 -9.84
CA ALA A 101 -0.86 9.36 -8.42
C ALA A 101 -1.44 8.00 -8.08
N TYR A 102 -1.35 7.61 -6.81
CA TYR A 102 -2.12 6.47 -6.32
C TYR A 102 -2.74 6.75 -4.96
N LEU A 103 -3.82 6.02 -4.71
CA LEU A 103 -4.69 6.19 -3.56
C LEU A 103 -4.50 5.03 -2.60
N TYR A 104 -4.44 5.31 -1.32
CA TYR A 104 -4.48 4.29 -0.27
C TYR A 104 -5.24 4.78 0.96
N GLU A 105 -5.61 3.86 1.85
CA GLU A 105 -6.21 4.21 3.14
C GLU A 105 -5.28 5.18 3.89
N TRP A 106 -5.81 6.33 4.29
CA TRP A 106 -5.08 7.27 5.14
C TRP A 106 -4.79 6.61 6.51
N VAL A 107 -3.59 6.81 7.02
CA VAL A 107 -3.18 6.28 8.33
C VAL A 107 -2.99 7.43 9.30
N GLU A 108 -3.94 7.58 10.21
CA GLU A 108 -3.85 8.53 11.32
C GLU A 108 -2.73 8.14 12.29
N GLY A 109 -1.85 9.08 12.62
CA GLY A 109 -0.77 8.89 13.59
C GLY A 109 0.42 9.80 13.34
N THR A 110 1.58 9.41 13.86
CA THR A 110 2.85 10.08 13.58
C THR A 110 3.87 9.07 13.08
N ASP A 111 4.62 9.42 12.06
CA ASP A 111 5.75 8.64 11.57
C ASP A 111 7.10 9.06 12.16
N TYR A 112 7.11 10.13 12.96
CA TYR A 112 8.30 10.82 13.45
C TYR A 112 8.56 10.59 14.95
N PHE A 113 8.62 9.33 15.37
CA PHE A 113 8.95 8.97 16.75
C PHE A 113 10.43 8.60 16.93
N LEU A 114 10.96 8.77 18.15
CA LEU A 114 12.33 8.42 18.48
C LEU A 114 12.53 6.89 18.45
N ARG A 115 13.64 6.45 17.85
CA ARG A 115 14.10 5.05 17.81
C ARG A 115 14.93 4.70 19.05
N GLU A 116 15.46 5.71 19.73
CA GLU A 116 16.19 5.59 20.98
C GLU A 116 15.92 6.81 21.86
N TYR A 117 15.75 6.57 23.16
CA TYR A 117 15.71 7.63 24.16
C TYR A 117 17.09 7.70 24.84
N PRO A 118 17.77 8.87 24.81
CA PRO A 118 19.11 9.01 25.39
C PRO A 118 19.13 8.60 26.87
N GLY A 119 19.96 7.59 27.20
CA GLY A 119 20.08 7.06 28.57
C GLY A 119 18.98 6.09 29.00
N GLU A 120 17.97 5.84 28.17
CA GLU A 120 16.86 4.92 28.48
C GLU A 120 16.88 3.67 27.57
N GLY A 121 17.33 3.81 26.32
CA GLY A 121 17.57 2.70 25.39
C GLY A 121 16.72 2.72 24.12
N THR A 122 16.80 1.64 23.36
CA THR A 122 16.17 1.49 22.03
C THR A 122 14.67 1.19 22.14
N VAL A 123 13.89 1.87 21.31
CA VAL A 123 12.45 1.65 21.16
C VAL A 123 12.20 0.38 20.35
N LYS A 124 11.42 -0.53 20.93
CA LYS A 124 10.95 -1.75 20.27
C LYS A 124 9.51 -1.58 19.80
N ILE A 125 9.25 -1.95 18.56
CA ILE A 125 7.92 -1.91 17.95
C ILE A 125 7.39 -3.34 17.92
N HIS A 126 6.21 -3.57 18.51
CA HIS A 126 5.62 -4.91 18.56
C HIS A 126 5.32 -5.44 17.14
N GLU A 127 5.65 -6.71 16.89
CA GLU A 127 5.50 -7.43 15.59
C GLU A 127 6.42 -6.95 14.45
N TRP A 128 7.30 -5.97 14.70
CA TRP A 128 8.21 -5.44 13.67
C TRP A 128 9.20 -6.49 13.15
N ASP A 129 9.84 -7.25 14.04
CA ASP A 129 10.86 -8.23 13.65
C ASP A 129 10.24 -9.38 12.85
N GLU A 130 9.05 -9.87 13.26
CA GLU A 130 8.28 -10.86 12.51
C GLU A 130 7.85 -10.32 11.14
N PHE A 131 7.33 -9.09 11.09
CA PHE A 131 6.96 -8.43 9.85
C PHE A 131 8.14 -8.35 8.88
N VAL A 132 9.30 -7.85 9.31
CA VAL A 132 10.52 -7.78 8.50
C VAL A 132 10.95 -9.17 8.03
N PHE A 133 10.98 -10.14 8.94
CA PHE A 133 11.39 -11.51 8.63
C PHE A 133 10.54 -12.13 7.50
N TYR A 134 9.21 -12.11 7.61
CA TYR A 134 8.36 -12.78 6.61
C TYR A 134 8.33 -12.05 5.27
N PHE A 135 8.44 -10.73 5.25
CA PHE A 135 8.60 -10.00 3.99
C PHE A 135 9.95 -10.28 3.32
N SER A 136 11.04 -10.39 4.09
CA SER A 136 12.35 -10.78 3.52
C SER A 136 12.31 -12.17 2.89
N LYS A 137 11.51 -13.10 3.41
CA LYS A 137 11.32 -14.43 2.80
C LYS A 137 10.62 -14.38 1.45
N ALA A 138 9.94 -13.28 1.14
CA ALA A 138 9.29 -13.03 -0.14
C ALA A 138 10.10 -12.08 -1.04
N GLY A 139 11.38 -11.81 -0.73
CA GLY A 139 12.23 -10.90 -1.50
C GLY A 139 11.95 -9.42 -1.27
N ILE A 140 11.37 -9.03 -0.13
CA ILE A 140 10.92 -7.65 0.09
C ILE A 140 11.62 -7.01 1.31
N ALA A 141 12.34 -5.92 1.05
CA ALA A 141 13.10 -5.18 2.06
C ALA A 141 12.24 -4.11 2.76
N VAL A 142 11.20 -4.51 3.50
CA VAL A 142 10.27 -3.58 4.19
C VAL A 142 10.92 -2.68 5.25
N SER A 143 12.12 -3.02 5.71
CA SER A 143 12.93 -2.23 6.66
C SER A 143 13.78 -1.17 5.99
N GLN A 144 13.80 -1.08 4.66
CA GLN A 144 14.49 -0.02 3.93
C GLN A 144 13.79 1.32 4.19
N ASP A 145 14.59 2.39 4.28
CA ASP A 145 14.09 3.77 4.33
C ASP A 145 13.11 4.06 5.48
N VAL A 146 13.37 3.51 6.68
CA VAL A 146 12.51 3.69 7.88
C VAL A 146 13.13 4.50 9.01
N THR A 147 14.28 5.14 8.76
CA THR A 147 14.91 6.06 9.70
C THR A 147 15.37 7.32 9.01
N ASP A 148 15.27 8.46 9.69
CA ASP A 148 15.72 9.75 9.15
C ASP A 148 17.17 9.69 8.65
N SER A 149 17.40 10.27 7.47
CA SER A 149 18.70 10.22 6.79
C SER A 149 19.79 11.02 7.49
N GLU A 150 19.43 12.00 8.34
CA GLU A 150 20.38 12.88 9.00
C GLU A 150 21.15 12.18 10.13
N ASN A 151 20.49 11.40 10.97
CA ASN A 151 21.12 10.81 12.15
C ASN A 151 20.57 9.44 12.59
N GLY A 152 19.56 8.90 11.90
CA GLY A 152 18.94 7.60 12.16
C GLY A 152 18.17 7.48 13.47
N LYS A 153 18.02 8.58 14.24
CA LYS A 153 17.39 8.57 15.57
C LYS A 153 15.88 8.65 15.50
N LYS A 154 15.33 9.06 14.37
CA LYS A 154 13.88 9.20 14.20
C LYS A 154 13.37 8.20 13.18
N SER A 155 12.18 7.69 13.46
CA SER A 155 11.42 6.93 12.49
C SER A 155 11.04 7.83 11.32
N GLN A 156 10.91 7.22 10.15
CA GLN A 156 10.19 7.75 9.00
C GLN A 156 9.44 6.58 8.36
N ASN A 157 8.41 6.86 7.57
CA ASN A 157 7.66 5.86 6.81
C ASN A 157 6.98 4.74 7.64
N ILE A 158 7.02 4.82 8.97
CA ILE A 158 6.29 3.95 9.89
C ILE A 158 5.37 4.83 10.73
N VAL A 159 4.09 4.90 10.38
CA VAL A 159 3.11 5.67 11.17
C VAL A 159 2.68 4.86 12.38
N HIS A 160 2.91 5.38 13.59
CA HIS A 160 2.40 4.82 14.83
C HIS A 160 1.21 5.62 15.35
N GLN A 161 0.06 4.95 15.54
CA GLN A 161 -1.24 5.60 15.78
C GLN A 161 -1.46 5.99 17.25
N MET A 162 -0.67 5.42 18.16
CA MET A 162 -0.81 5.61 19.61
C MET A 162 0.53 5.95 20.30
N TRP A 163 1.44 6.61 19.58
CA TRP A 163 2.77 6.89 20.13
C TRP A 163 2.66 7.91 21.26
N ARG A 164 3.51 7.73 22.29
CA ARG A 164 3.68 8.67 23.39
C ARG A 164 5.17 8.73 23.72
N TYR A 165 5.66 9.94 23.98
CA TYR A 165 7.05 10.17 24.37
C TYR A 165 7.43 9.35 25.63
N GLY A 166 8.69 8.88 25.68
CA GLY A 166 9.25 8.08 26.78
C GLY A 166 8.87 6.60 26.76
N ARG A 167 8.27 6.08 25.69
CA ARG A 167 7.89 4.67 25.60
C ARG A 167 8.91 3.84 24.82
N LEU A 168 9.60 2.95 25.53
CA LEU A 168 10.52 1.98 24.93
C LEU A 168 9.84 0.78 24.25
N LYS A 169 8.55 0.55 24.51
CA LYS A 169 7.77 -0.53 23.89
C LYS A 169 6.52 0.05 23.26
N LEU A 170 6.53 0.12 21.94
CA LEU A 170 5.39 0.53 21.13
C LEU A 170 4.52 -0.68 20.82
N ASN A 171 3.21 -0.46 20.73
CA ASN A 171 2.25 -1.53 20.51
C ASN A 171 2.15 -1.86 19.01
N ARG A 172 1.21 -2.74 18.63
CA ARG A 172 1.03 -3.16 17.23
C ARG A 172 0.28 -2.16 16.34
N CYS A 173 -0.18 -1.04 16.89
CA CYS A 173 -0.96 -0.04 16.14
C CYS A 173 -0.03 0.87 15.32
N TRP A 174 0.62 0.28 14.32
CA TRP A 174 1.49 0.96 13.37
C TRP A 174 1.30 0.43 11.95
N LYS A 175 1.63 1.26 10.96
CA LYS A 175 1.62 0.92 9.53
C LYS A 175 2.91 1.37 8.85
N ARG A 176 3.42 0.58 7.92
CA ARG A 176 4.39 1.05 6.93
C ARG A 176 3.63 1.84 5.86
N ILE A 177 4.10 3.02 5.51
CA ILE A 177 3.60 3.89 4.43
C ILE A 177 4.74 4.23 3.48
N ASP A 178 4.46 4.80 2.32
CA ASP A 178 5.43 5.08 1.25
C ASP A 178 6.12 3.85 0.64
N PHE A 179 5.64 3.48 -0.54
CA PHE A 179 6.12 2.32 -1.30
C PHE A 179 6.78 2.74 -2.61
N GLY A 180 7.32 3.96 -2.64
CA GLY A 180 8.19 4.48 -3.68
C GLY A 180 9.33 3.52 -4.05
N ASP A 181 9.91 3.71 -5.22
CA ASP A 181 10.99 2.83 -5.69
C ASP A 181 12.28 3.04 -4.91
N SER A 182 12.52 4.26 -4.41
CA SER A 182 13.64 4.58 -3.52
C SER A 182 13.41 4.09 -2.07
N SER A 183 12.14 4.03 -1.64
CA SER A 183 11.79 3.70 -0.25
C SER A 183 11.69 2.20 0.02
N LEU A 184 11.39 1.38 -0.99
CA LEU A 184 11.22 -0.06 -0.79
C LEU A 184 11.63 -0.86 -2.03
N TYR A 185 12.63 -1.72 -1.84
CA TYR A 185 13.08 -2.68 -2.83
C TYR A 185 12.28 -3.99 -2.80
N ILE A 186 12.03 -4.53 -3.99
CA ILE A 186 11.45 -5.87 -4.22
C ILE A 186 12.37 -6.61 -5.18
N ASP A 187 12.92 -7.73 -4.73
CA ASP A 187 13.48 -8.74 -5.61
C ASP A 187 12.33 -9.54 -6.23
N TYR A 188 12.06 -9.26 -7.50
CA TYR A 188 10.94 -9.88 -8.20
C TYR A 188 11.18 -11.36 -8.54
N ASP A 189 12.43 -11.82 -8.57
CA ASP A 189 12.73 -13.23 -8.81
C ASP A 189 12.48 -14.02 -7.52
N GLU A 190 12.97 -13.54 -6.37
CA GLU A 190 12.65 -14.14 -5.06
C GLU A 190 11.15 -14.09 -4.75
N LEU A 191 10.47 -12.98 -5.06
CA LEU A 191 9.02 -12.90 -4.91
C LEU A 191 8.31 -13.97 -5.77
N SER A 192 8.79 -14.20 -6.98
CA SER A 192 8.21 -15.19 -7.89
C SER A 192 8.39 -16.61 -7.38
N ASP A 193 9.57 -16.90 -6.85
CA ASP A 193 9.87 -18.18 -6.23
C ASP A 193 9.00 -18.40 -4.99
N PHE A 194 8.89 -17.39 -4.13
CA PHE A 194 8.03 -17.43 -2.95
C PHE A 194 6.57 -17.70 -3.31
N LEU A 195 6.00 -16.99 -4.29
CA LEU A 195 4.61 -17.19 -4.72
C LEU A 195 4.39 -18.59 -5.30
N ARG A 196 5.35 -19.10 -6.08
CA ARG A 196 5.28 -20.45 -6.66
C ARG A 196 5.31 -21.53 -5.58
N GLU A 197 6.27 -21.47 -4.68
CA GLU A 197 6.47 -22.44 -3.60
C GLU A 197 5.30 -22.46 -2.61
N ASN A 198 4.72 -21.30 -2.35
CA ASN A 198 3.60 -21.14 -1.41
C ASN A 198 2.23 -21.14 -2.09
N SER A 199 2.16 -21.41 -3.40
CA SER A 199 0.95 -21.28 -4.21
C SER A 199 -0.28 -21.95 -3.61
N ARG A 200 -0.16 -23.22 -3.17
CA ARG A 200 -1.27 -23.96 -2.55
C ARG A 200 -1.78 -23.30 -1.27
N TYR A 201 -0.88 -22.82 -0.41
CA TYR A 201 -1.24 -22.18 0.85
C TYR A 201 -1.85 -20.79 0.62
N ILE A 202 -1.25 -19.99 -0.27
CA ILE A 202 -1.78 -18.67 -0.60
C ILE A 202 -3.17 -18.78 -1.22
N GLN A 203 -3.39 -19.73 -2.14
CA GLN A 203 -4.70 -19.97 -2.73
C GLN A 203 -5.73 -20.46 -1.70
N ALA A 204 -5.33 -21.30 -0.75
CA ALA A 204 -6.23 -21.76 0.31
C ALA A 204 -6.64 -20.64 1.26
N ILE A 205 -5.74 -19.69 1.55
CA ILE A 205 -5.95 -18.62 2.52
C ILE A 205 -6.62 -17.38 1.87
N LEU A 206 -6.12 -16.93 0.73
CA LEU A 206 -6.62 -15.72 0.06
C LEU A 206 -7.64 -16.01 -1.05
N GLY A 207 -7.73 -17.26 -1.52
CA GLY A 207 -8.49 -17.65 -2.70
C GLY A 207 -7.68 -17.56 -4.00
N ALA A 208 -7.99 -18.45 -4.95
CA ALA A 208 -7.33 -18.48 -6.26
C ALA A 208 -7.35 -17.12 -7.01
N PRO A 209 -8.46 -16.36 -7.05
CA PRO A 209 -8.46 -15.06 -7.73
C PRO A 209 -7.49 -14.03 -7.12
N ARG A 210 -7.17 -14.13 -5.82
CA ARG A 210 -6.20 -13.23 -5.16
C ARG A 210 -4.77 -13.64 -5.49
N TYR A 211 -4.51 -14.93 -5.56
CA TYR A 211 -3.23 -15.46 -6.02
C TYR A 211 -2.95 -15.06 -7.48
N ASP A 212 -3.91 -15.27 -8.38
CA ASP A 212 -3.78 -14.89 -9.79
C ASP A 212 -3.57 -13.38 -9.97
N LEU A 213 -4.24 -12.57 -9.15
CA LEU A 213 -4.04 -11.13 -9.12
C LEU A 213 -2.60 -10.76 -8.74
N MET A 214 -2.01 -11.42 -7.75
CA MET A 214 -0.62 -11.16 -7.34
C MET A 214 0.36 -11.54 -8.45
N LEU A 215 0.15 -12.67 -9.13
CA LEU A 215 1.00 -13.09 -10.25
C LEU A 215 0.93 -12.09 -11.42
N LEU A 216 -0.27 -11.69 -11.82
CA LEU A 216 -0.44 -10.73 -12.92
C LEU A 216 0.02 -9.31 -12.55
N ALA A 217 -0.14 -8.90 -11.28
CA ALA A 217 0.42 -7.65 -10.77
C ALA A 217 1.95 -7.68 -10.81
N ARG A 218 2.59 -8.79 -10.42
CA ARG A 218 4.04 -8.98 -10.55
C ARG A 218 4.47 -8.87 -12.01
N ASP A 219 3.78 -9.60 -12.89
CA ASP A 219 4.05 -9.58 -14.33
C ASP A 219 3.90 -8.18 -14.93
N PHE A 220 2.93 -7.39 -14.47
CA PHE A 220 2.78 -5.98 -14.87
C PHE A 220 4.00 -5.14 -14.48
N LEU A 221 4.61 -5.42 -13.31
CA LEU A 221 5.74 -4.67 -12.79
C LEU A 221 7.08 -5.05 -13.42
N THR A 222 7.19 -6.25 -14.00
CA THR A 222 8.47 -6.80 -14.51
C THR A 222 8.52 -7.02 -16.01
N LYS A 223 7.38 -7.32 -16.66
CA LYS A 223 7.35 -7.52 -18.11
C LYS A 223 7.32 -6.16 -18.81
N PRO A 224 7.97 -6.03 -19.99
CA PRO A 224 7.82 -4.83 -20.80
C PRO A 224 6.38 -4.52 -21.19
N LYS A 225 5.55 -5.56 -21.36
CA LYS A 225 4.14 -5.43 -21.69
C LYS A 225 3.38 -6.73 -21.40
N LEU A 226 2.15 -6.60 -20.89
CA LEU A 226 1.19 -7.69 -20.81
C LEU A 226 0.47 -7.91 -22.15
N THR A 227 0.08 -9.14 -22.43
CA THR A 227 -0.84 -9.44 -23.54
C THR A 227 -2.21 -8.81 -23.27
N LYS A 228 -2.99 -8.57 -24.32
CA LYS A 228 -4.36 -8.02 -24.19
C LYS A 228 -5.22 -8.84 -23.22
N LYS A 229 -5.13 -10.17 -23.30
CA LYS A 229 -5.86 -11.08 -22.40
C LYS A 229 -5.40 -10.95 -20.95
N GLU A 230 -4.10 -10.91 -20.68
CA GLU A 230 -3.57 -10.70 -19.32
C GLU A 230 -4.02 -9.34 -18.77
N THR A 231 -3.98 -8.28 -19.58
CA THR A 231 -4.46 -6.94 -19.22
C THR A 231 -5.94 -6.94 -18.82
N GLU A 232 -6.81 -7.60 -19.60
CA GLU A 232 -8.25 -7.71 -19.31
C GLU A 232 -8.52 -8.50 -18.02
N ILE A 233 -7.78 -9.59 -17.79
CA ILE A 233 -7.88 -10.39 -16.57
C ILE A 233 -7.41 -9.57 -15.37
N LEU A 234 -6.25 -8.90 -15.48
CA LEU A 234 -5.72 -8.03 -14.43
C LEU A 234 -6.70 -6.89 -14.10
N ALA A 235 -7.32 -6.29 -15.11
CA ALA A 235 -8.38 -5.28 -14.95
C ALA A 235 -9.55 -5.81 -14.14
N THR A 236 -10.05 -6.99 -14.50
CA THR A 236 -11.15 -7.64 -13.79
C THR A 236 -10.79 -7.95 -12.34
N LEU A 237 -9.61 -8.55 -12.11
CA LEU A 237 -9.16 -8.95 -10.78
C LEU A 237 -8.87 -7.75 -9.87
N ALA A 238 -8.23 -6.70 -10.38
CA ALA A 238 -7.98 -5.46 -9.65
C ALA A 238 -9.29 -4.73 -9.33
N GLY A 239 -10.23 -4.68 -10.28
CA GLY A 239 -11.58 -4.18 -10.03
C GLY A 239 -12.27 -4.96 -8.90
N ASN A 240 -12.25 -6.29 -8.94
CA ASN A 240 -12.84 -7.11 -7.87
C ASN A 240 -12.12 -6.95 -6.51
N TYR A 241 -10.82 -6.69 -6.52
CA TYR A 241 -10.07 -6.30 -5.32
C TYR A 241 -10.57 -4.98 -4.73
N ARG A 242 -10.57 -3.92 -5.52
CA ARG A 242 -10.94 -2.58 -5.07
C ARG A 242 -12.41 -2.54 -4.62
N LEU A 243 -13.30 -3.25 -5.31
CA LEU A 243 -14.71 -3.35 -4.93
C LEU A 243 -14.87 -4.07 -3.58
N SER A 244 -14.12 -5.16 -3.36
CA SER A 244 -14.12 -5.87 -2.08
C SER A 244 -13.56 -5.01 -0.94
N THR A 245 -12.50 -4.24 -1.21
CA THR A 245 -11.89 -3.32 -0.24
C THR A 245 -12.87 -2.23 0.18
N LEU A 246 -13.54 -1.59 -0.78
CA LEU A 246 -14.45 -0.47 -0.56
C LEU A 246 -15.91 -0.92 -0.28
N ARG A 247 -16.17 -2.22 -0.16
CA ARG A 247 -17.54 -2.76 0.02
C ARG A 247 -18.24 -2.20 1.25
N HIS A 248 -17.50 -1.95 2.33
CA HIS A 248 -18.03 -1.39 3.56
C HIS A 248 -18.59 0.03 3.36
N LEU A 249 -18.11 0.76 2.36
CA LEU A 249 -18.59 2.10 1.95
C LEU A 249 -19.69 2.03 0.88
N LYS A 250 -20.24 0.83 0.64
CA LYS A 250 -21.25 0.55 -0.40
C LYS A 250 -20.80 0.97 -1.80
N ALA A 251 -19.51 0.78 -2.09
CA ALA A 251 -18.93 1.13 -3.37
C ALA A 251 -19.50 0.30 -4.53
N LYS A 252 -19.58 0.94 -5.70
CA LYS A 252 -20.02 0.36 -6.98
C LYS A 252 -19.15 0.93 -8.11
N PHE A 253 -19.05 0.19 -9.21
CA PHE A 253 -18.45 0.73 -10.44
C PHE A 253 -19.27 1.89 -10.98
N VAL A 254 -18.59 2.89 -11.53
CA VAL A 254 -19.21 3.94 -12.33
C VAL A 254 -19.48 3.37 -13.71
N VAL A 255 -20.75 3.20 -14.06
CA VAL A 255 -21.17 2.86 -15.42
C VAL A 255 -21.17 4.17 -16.20
N ASN A 256 -20.32 4.25 -17.22
CA ASN A 256 -20.34 5.35 -18.19
C ASN A 256 -21.55 5.22 -19.12
#